data_AF-A0AA37XJI5-F1
#
_entry.id   AF-A0AA37XJI5-F1
#
_cell.length_a   1.000
_cell.length_b   1.000
_cell.length_c   1.000
_cell.angle_alpha   90.00
_cell.angle_beta   90.00
_cell.angle_gamma   90.00
#
_symmetry.space_group_name_H-M   'P 1'
#
loop_
_entity.id
_entity.type
_entity.pdbx_description
1 polymer ?
#
loop_
_entity_poly.entity_id
_entity_poly.type
_entity_poly.pdbx_seq_one_letter_code
_entity_poly.pdbx_strand_id
1 'polypeptide(L)' 'MAAPVVLLALMAVGFDQFFITFHEVFFTNEDWLFDPATDPIINVLPEQYFMHCFLFFFVLIELFFWIMILIGKKESKNH' A
#
# COMPACT_ATOMS: atom_id res chain seq x y z
N MET A 1 -4.59 -10.78 5.31
CA MET A 1 -3.45 -11.67 5.50
C MET A 1 -2.77 -12.06 4.20
N ALA A 2 -3.27 -13.01 3.40
CA ALA A 2 -2.53 -13.46 2.21
C ALA A 2 -2.34 -12.35 1.15
N ALA A 3 -3.40 -11.62 0.81
CA ALA A 3 -3.33 -10.60 -0.24
C ALA A 3 -2.35 -9.44 0.09
N PRO A 4 -2.42 -8.77 1.26
CA PRO A 4 -1.44 -7.72 1.61
C PRO A 4 0.01 -8.22 1.61
N VAL A 5 0.25 -9.45 2.09
CA VAL A 5 1.59 -10.04 2.13
C VAL A 5 2.11 -10.33 0.71
N VAL A 6 1.27 -10.83 -0.18
CA VAL A 6 1.64 -11.04 -1.59
C VAL A 6 1.93 -9.71 -2.29
N LEU A 7 1.12 -8.67 -2.04
CA LEU A 7 1.37 -7.35 -2.61
C LEU A 7 2.70 -6.75 -2.12
N LEU A 8 3.02 -6.90 -0.83
CA LEU A 8 4.33 -6.49 -0.29
C LEU A 8 5.50 -7.23 -0.94
N ALA A 9 5.35 -8.54 -1.21
CA ALA A 9 6.38 -9.32 -1.89
C ALA A 9 6.58 -8.88 -3.35
N LEU A 10 5.50 -8.61 -4.09
CA LEU A 10 5.57 -8.10 -5.46
C LEU A 10 6.24 -6.73 -5.52
N MET A 11 5.87 -5.84 -4.59
CA MET A 11 6.48 -4.53 -4.44
C MET A 11 8.00 -4.62 -4.21
N ALA A 12 8.46 -5.59 -3.42
CA ALA A 12 9.88 -5.81 -3.13
C ALA A 12 10.69 -6.34 -4.34
N VAL A 13 10.03 -7.00 -5.30
CA VAL A 13 10.68 -7.50 -6.52
C VAL A 13 10.82 -6.41 -7.59
N GLY A 14 9.88 -5.46 -7.64
CA GLY A 14 9.95 -4.33 -8.56
C GLY A 14 8.91 -3.26 -8.23
N PHE A 15 9.36 -2.16 -7.62
CA PHE A 15 8.48 -1.10 -7.15
C PHE A 15 7.84 -0.30 -8.28
N ASP A 16 8.60 0.10 -9.31
CA ASP A 16 8.08 0.93 -10.42
C ASP A 16 6.88 0.29 -11.13
N GLN A 17 7.03 -0.96 -11.58
CA GLN A 17 5.95 -1.67 -12.27
C GLN A 17 4.76 -1.92 -11.32
N PHE A 18 5.04 -2.25 -10.06
CA PHE A 18 4.01 -2.42 -9.05
C PHE A 18 3.22 -1.12 -8.84
N PHE A 19 3.91 0.02 -8.72
CA PHE A 19 3.31 1.32 -8.50
C PHE A 19 2.37 1.70 -9.64
N ILE A 20 2.82 1.59 -10.89
CA ILE A 20 2.00 1.89 -12.08
C ILE A 20 0.79 0.96 -12.12
N THR A 21 1.01 -0.36 -12.06
CA THR A 21 -0.06 -1.36 -12.16
C THR A 21 -1.09 -1.21 -11.04
N PHE A 22 -0.64 -0.88 -9.82
CA PHE A 22 -1.54 -0.62 -8.69
C PHE A 22 -2.44 0.57 -9.00
N HIS A 23 -1.90 1.70 -9.47
CA HIS A 23 -2.72 2.87 -9.71
C HIS A 23 -3.71 2.66 -10.86
N GLU A 24 -3.30 2.00 -11.94
CA GLU A 24 -4.19 1.66 -13.07
C GLU A 24 -5.34 0.71 -12.68
N VAL A 25 -5.11 -0.21 -11.74
CA VAL A 25 -6.14 -1.17 -11.30
C VAL A 25 -7.14 -0.53 -10.33
N PHE A 26 -6.68 0.33 -9.42
CA PHE A 26 -7.50 0.85 -8.32
C PHE A 26 -8.09 2.24 -8.60
N PHE A 27 -7.49 3.02 -9.51
CA PHE A 27 -7.91 4.39 -9.80
C PHE A 27 -8.18 4.55 -11.29
N THR A 28 -9.19 5.36 -11.61
CA THR A 28 -9.57 5.68 -13.00
C THR A 28 -9.07 7.04 -13.46
N ASN A 29 -8.28 7.73 -12.62
CA ASN A 29 -7.68 9.03 -12.91
C ASN A 29 -6.15 8.89 -13.04
N GLU A 30 -5.53 9.96 -13.52
CA GLU A 30 -4.08 10.06 -13.72
C GLU A 30 -3.42 11.01 -12.70
N ASP A 31 -4.10 11.36 -11.61
CA ASP A 31 -3.62 12.33 -10.60
C ASP A 31 -2.33 11.89 -9.89
N TRP A 32 -1.97 10.62 -10.01
CA TRP A 32 -0.72 10.03 -9.49
C TRP A 32 0.47 10.21 -10.44
N LEU A 33 0.24 10.63 -11.70
CA LEU A 33 1.26 10.91 -12.69
C LEU A 33 1.63 12.40 -12.62
N PHE A 34 2.67 12.72 -11.88
CA PHE A 34 3.13 14.10 -11.72
C PHE A 34 3.97 14.55 -12.92
N ASP A 35 3.60 15.70 -13.50
CA ASP A 35 4.43 16.40 -14.49
C ASP A 35 5.40 17.35 -13.76
N PRO A 36 6.74 17.21 -13.90
CA PRO A 36 7.70 18.11 -13.26
C PRO A 36 7.50 19.60 -13.54
N ALA A 37 6.80 19.97 -14.63
CA ALA A 37 6.50 21.36 -14.99
C ALA A 37 5.32 21.94 -14.20
N THR A 38 4.29 21.15 -13.90
CA THR A 38 3.09 21.59 -13.16
C THR A 38 3.12 21.18 -11.70
N ASP A 39 3.76 20.05 -11.40
CA ASP A 39 3.79 19.36 -10.11
C ASP A 39 5.25 19.21 -9.64
N PRO A 40 5.95 20.33 -9.33
CA PRO A 40 7.38 20.31 -9.00
C PRO A 40 7.70 19.48 -7.75
N ILE A 41 6.68 19.10 -6.96
CA ILE A 41 6.80 18.22 -5.81
C ILE A 41 7.43 16.86 -6.14
N ILE A 42 7.22 16.34 -7.36
CA ILE A 42 7.84 15.08 -7.79
C ILE A 42 9.38 15.13 -7.75
N ASN A 43 9.96 16.32 -7.95
CA ASN A 43 11.41 16.50 -7.91
C ASN A 43 11.99 16.38 -6.48
N VAL A 44 11.14 16.45 -5.46
CA VAL A 44 11.53 16.38 -4.04
C VAL A 44 11.15 15.04 -3.42
N LEU A 45 10.22 14.30 -4.03
CA LEU A 45 9.76 12.99 -3.57
C LEU A 45 10.51 11.86 -4.31
N PRO A 46 11.56 11.26 -3.73
CA PRO A 46 12.23 10.13 -4.36
C PRO A 46 11.30 8.91 -4.42
N GLU A 47 11.56 8.00 -5.34
CA GLU A 47 10.85 6.71 -5.46
C GLU A 47 10.71 5.98 -4.11
N GLN A 48 11.80 5.96 -3.32
CA GLN A 48 11.83 5.32 -2.00
C GLN A 48 10.81 5.91 -1.01
N TYR A 49 10.45 7.18 -1.15
CA TYR A 49 9.41 7.79 -0.33
C TYR A 49 8.07 7.10 -0.57
N PHE A 50 7.67 6.91 -1.83
CA PHE A 50 6.43 6.22 -2.18
C PHE A 50 6.49 4.76 -1.74
N MET A 51 7.63 4.08 -1.91
CA MET A 51 7.82 2.72 -1.42
C MET A 51 7.58 2.62 0.09
N HIS A 52 8.11 3.56 0.89
CA HIS A 52 7.85 3.60 2.33
C HIS A 52 6.38 3.88 2.66
N CYS A 53 5.70 4.75 1.89
CA CYS A 53 4.27 5.01 2.07
C CYS A 53 3.44 3.73 1.85
N PHE A 54 3.70 2.99 0.77
CA PHE A 54 3.04 1.71 0.49
C PHE A 54 3.33 0.67 1.56
N LEU A 55 4.59 0.53 1.98
CA LEU A 55 4.98 -0.37 3.07
C LEU A 55 4.21 -0.05 4.35
N PHE A 56 4.20 1.21 4.76
CA PHE A 56 3.51 1.67 5.95
C PHE A 56 2.01 1.37 5.87
N PHE A 57 1.38 1.68 4.75
CA PHE A 57 -0.05 1.43 4.53
C PHE A 57 -0.42 -0.06 4.64
N PHE A 58 0.31 -0.95 3.96
CA PHE A 58 0.02 -2.38 4.02
C PHE A 58 0.27 -2.98 5.41
N VAL A 59 1.30 -2.52 6.12
CA VAL A 59 1.57 -2.94 7.50
C VAL A 59 0.42 -2.54 8.43
N LEU A 60 -0.10 -1.33 8.30
CA LEU A 60 -1.25 -0.87 9.10
C LEU A 60 -2.51 -1.70 8.84
N ILE A 61 -2.81 -2.00 7.56
CA ILE A 61 -3.96 -2.83 7.20
C ILE A 61 -3.81 -4.25 7.75
N GLU A 62 -2.63 -4.85 7.63
CA GLU A 62 -2.39 -6.20 8.13
C GLU A 62 -2.53 -6.27 9.66
N LEU A 63 -1.99 -5.27 10.37
CA LEU A 63 -2.16 -5.15 11.83
C LEU A 63 -3.64 -4.99 12.21
N PHE A 64 -4.39 -4.17 11.47
CA PHE A 64 -5.83 -3.98 11.70
C PHE A 64 -6.60 -5.30 11.57
N PHE A 65 -6.36 -6.08 10.51
CA PHE A 65 -7.01 -7.39 10.36
C PHE A 65 -6.64 -8.36 11.47
N TRP A 66 -5.37 -8.38 11.89
CA TRP A 66 -4.94 -9.20 13.03
C TRP A 66 -5.67 -8.85 14.32
N ILE A 67 -5.78 -7.55 14.64
CA ILE A 67 -6.49 -7.07 15.83
C ILE A 67 -7.96 -7.50 15.77
N MET A 68 -8.64 -7.32 14.64
CA MET A 68 -10.04 -7.73 14.47
C MET A 68 -10.25 -9.22 14.71
N ILE A 69 -9.35 -10.07 14.19
CA ILE A 69 -9.41 -11.52 14.41
C ILE A 69 -9.19 -11.87 15.89
N LEU A 70 -8.24 -11.21 16.56
CA LEU A 70 -7.96 -11.44 17.97
C LEU A 70 -9.16 -11.05 18.85
N ILE A 71 -9.80 -9.93 18.57
CA ILE A 71 -11.03 -9.49 19.25
C ILE A 71 -12.15 -10.50 19.02
N GLY A 72 -12.42 -10.88 17.77
CA GLY A 72 -13.47 -11.85 17.44
C GLY A 72 -13.25 -13.22 18.11
N LYS A 73 -11.99 -13.70 18.14
CA LYS A 73 -11.63 -14.94 18.87
C LYS A 73 -11.86 -14.83 20.37
N LYS A 74 -11.56 -13.68 20.97
CA LYS A 74 -11.78 -13.44 22.40
C LYS A 74 -13.27 -13.46 22.73
N GLU A 75 -14.09 -12.81 21.90
CA GLU A 75 -15.54 -12.75 22.09
C GLU A 75 -16.22 -14.12 21.93
N SER A 76 -15.83 -14.90 20.91
CA SER A 76 -16.31 -16.26 20.71
C SER A 76 -15.90 -17.24 21.82
N LYS A 77 -14.86 -16.95 22.61
CA LYS A 77 -14.41 -17.78 23.73
C LYS A 77 -15.09 -17.40 25.06
N ASN A 78 -15.63 -16.18 25.13
CA ASN A 78 -16.33 -15.68 26.31
C ASN A 78 -17.84 -15.96 26.30
N HIS A 79 -18.39 -16.40 25.17
CA HIS A 79 -19.68 -17.08 25.04
C HIS A 79 -19.48 -18.60 25.00
#